data_AF-A0A439DV44-F1
#
_entry.id   AF-A0A439DV44-F1
#
_cell.length_a   1.000
_cell.length_b   1.000
_cell.length_c   1.000
_cell.angle_alpha   90.00
_cell.angle_beta   90.00
_cell.angle_gamma   90.00
#
_symmetry.space_group_name_H-M   'P 1'
#
loop_
_entity.id
_entity.type
_entity.pdbx_description
1 polymer ?
#
loop_
_entity_poly.entity_id
_entity_poly.type
_entity_poly.pdbx_seq_one_letter_code
_entity_poly.pdbx_strand_id
1 'polypeptide(L)' 'MNTMFGAPAGDFCHGLLLPDLMGPHRPGPKGFRGLSIGIDGLYLGGAGCHGGPGITFIPGYNAGYQALDNLA' A
#
# COMPACT_ATOMS: atom_id res chain seq x y z
N MET A 1 -9.04 19.52 22.75
CA MET A 1 -8.36 20.29 21.70
C MET A 1 -7.62 19.28 20.83
N ASN A 2 -8.21 18.83 19.72
CA ASN A 2 -7.61 17.80 18.85
C ASN A 2 -6.94 18.50 17.67
N THR A 3 -5.62 18.64 17.72
CA THR A 3 -4.77 19.28 16.69
C THR A 3 -4.51 18.38 15.47
N MET A 4 -5.43 17.48 15.13
CA MET A 4 -5.31 16.62 13.95
C MET A 4 -5.85 17.34 12.71
N PHE A 5 -5.20 18.45 12.31
CA PHE A 5 -5.48 19.07 11.02
C PHE A 5 -5.05 18.11 9.90
N GLY A 6 -6.02 17.53 9.19
CA GLY A 6 -5.77 16.74 7.98
C GLY A 6 -5.56 15.23 8.17
N ALA A 7 -5.66 14.70 9.40
CA ALA A 7 -5.55 13.26 9.66
C ALA A 7 -6.67 12.72 10.59
N PRO A 8 -7.96 12.95 10.29
CA PRO A 8 -9.03 12.32 11.03
C PRO A 8 -8.99 10.81 10.75
N ALA A 9 -8.73 10.02 11.78
CA ALA A 9 -8.59 8.55 11.72
C ALA A 9 -7.30 8.03 11.07
N GLY A 10 -6.14 8.62 11.33
CA GLY A 10 -4.85 8.03 10.93
C GLY A 10 -3.68 8.95 11.20
N ASP A 11 -2.49 8.52 10.80
CA ASP A 11 -1.35 9.43 10.62
C ASP A 11 -1.24 9.84 9.13
N PHE A 12 -0.55 10.95 8.85
CA PHE A 12 -0.35 11.47 7.50
C PHE A 12 0.55 10.57 6.63
N CYS A 13 1.46 9.81 7.23
CA CYS A 13 2.37 8.91 6.52
C CYS A 13 1.65 7.68 5.98
N HIS A 14 0.64 7.18 6.70
CA HIS A 14 0.13 5.85 6.45
C HIS A 14 -1.35 5.56 6.76
N GLY A 15 -2.11 6.58 7.16
CA GLY A 15 -3.52 6.44 7.47
C GLY A 15 -3.76 5.58 8.72
N LEU A 16 -4.97 5.05 8.85
CA LEU A 16 -5.37 4.21 9.98
C LEU A 16 -4.68 2.85 9.96
N LEU A 17 -4.07 2.45 11.07
CA LEU A 17 -3.48 1.12 11.25
C LEU A 17 -4.28 0.31 12.27
N LEU A 18 -5.35 -0.31 11.80
CA LEU A 18 -6.10 -1.31 12.56
C LEU A 18 -5.84 -2.69 11.95
N PRO A 19 -5.67 -3.75 12.76
CA PRO A 19 -5.47 -5.12 12.26
C PRO A 19 -6.49 -5.53 11.18
N ASP A 20 -7.75 -5.14 11.37
CA ASP A 20 -8.84 -5.44 10.43
C ASP A 20 -8.70 -4.73 9.07
N LEU A 21 -7.93 -3.64 9.01
CA LEU A 21 -7.64 -2.87 7.78
C LEU A 21 -6.30 -3.24 7.15
N MET A 22 -5.64 -4.28 7.66
CA MET A 22 -4.36 -4.78 7.12
C MET A 22 -4.58 -5.98 6.19
N GLY A 23 -3.47 -6.49 5.65
CA GLY A 23 -3.49 -7.71 4.84
C GLY A 23 -4.28 -7.54 3.54
N PRO A 24 -5.35 -8.31 3.31
CA PRO A 24 -6.12 -8.30 2.06
C PRO A 24 -6.90 -7.00 1.81
N HIS A 25 -7.08 -6.16 2.82
CA HIS A 25 -7.71 -4.84 2.70
C HIS A 25 -6.75 -3.73 2.23
N ARG A 26 -5.51 -4.10 1.90
CA ARG A 26 -4.55 -3.22 1.25
C ARG A 26 -4.21 -3.73 -0.15
N PRO A 27 -4.03 -2.84 -1.12
CA PRO A 27 -3.70 -3.26 -2.48
C PRO A 27 -2.31 -3.90 -2.51
N GLY A 28 -2.14 -4.89 -3.38
CA GLY A 28 -0.83 -5.38 -3.77
C GLY A 28 -0.22 -4.51 -4.88
N PRO A 29 0.94 -4.92 -5.42
CA PRO A 29 1.63 -4.18 -6.48
C PRO A 29 0.79 -3.86 -7.72
N LYS A 30 -0.17 -4.74 -8.09
CA LYS A 30 -1.05 -4.57 -9.26
C LYS A 30 -2.46 -4.08 -8.94
N GLY A 31 -2.72 -3.66 -7.70
CA GLY A 31 -4.03 -3.17 -7.25
C GLY A 31 -4.71 -4.07 -6.23
N PHE A 32 -6.01 -3.88 -6.06
CA PHE A 32 -6.85 -4.69 -5.17
C PHE A 32 -7.29 -5.98 -5.84
N ARG A 33 -7.63 -6.99 -5.03
CA ARG A 33 -8.28 -8.21 -5.55
C ARG A 33 -9.61 -7.84 -6.19
N GLY A 34 -9.79 -8.19 -7.47
CA GLY A 34 -10.99 -7.84 -8.25
C GLY A 34 -11.00 -6.40 -8.79
N LEU A 35 -9.98 -5.59 -8.48
CA LEU A 35 -9.83 -4.23 -9.01
C LEU A 35 -8.35 -3.95 -9.30
N SER A 36 -7.87 -4.51 -10.41
CA SER A 36 -6.51 -4.27 -10.91
C SER A 36 -6.36 -2.87 -11.48
N ILE A 37 -5.15 -2.32 -11.44
CA ILE A 37 -4.82 -0.97 -11.94
C ILE A 37 -5.03 -0.85 -13.46
N GLY A 38 -4.80 -1.93 -14.23
CA GLY A 38 -4.98 -1.96 -15.68
C GLY A 38 -3.99 -1.09 -16.49
N ILE A 39 -2.94 -0.59 -15.85
CA ILE A 39 -1.88 0.20 -16.50
C ILE A 39 -0.59 -0.62 -16.46
N ASP A 40 -0.01 -0.87 -17.63
CA ASP A 40 1.25 -1.59 -17.77
C ASP A 40 2.42 -0.75 -17.26
N GLY A 41 3.38 -1.42 -16.62
CA GLY A 41 4.53 -0.75 -16.00
C GLY A 41 4.24 0.05 -14.72
N LEU A 42 2.97 0.18 -14.30
CA LEU A 42 2.61 0.84 -13.03
C LEU A 42 2.50 -0.18 -11.88
N TYR A 43 3.17 0.13 -10.76
CA TYR A 43 3.23 -0.69 -9.55
C TYR A 43 3.01 0.15 -8.28
N LEU A 44 2.23 -0.38 -7.34
CA LEU A 44 1.99 0.26 -6.05
C LEU A 44 2.98 -0.25 -5.00
N GLY A 45 3.79 0.66 -4.46
CA GLY A 45 4.76 0.37 -3.38
C GLY A 45 4.72 1.37 -2.22
N GLY A 46 3.63 2.15 -2.11
CA GLY A 46 3.48 3.15 -1.06
C GLY A 46 2.99 2.59 0.28
N ALA A 47 2.99 3.43 1.31
CA ALA A 47 2.56 3.10 2.68
C ALA A 47 1.13 2.54 2.79
N GLY A 48 0.29 2.79 1.78
CA GLY A 48 -1.05 2.23 1.68
C GLY A 48 -1.11 0.73 1.34
N CYS A 49 -0.03 0.14 0.81
CA CYS A 49 -0.06 -1.18 0.18
C CYS A 49 0.18 -2.33 1.17
N HIS A 50 -0.03 -3.55 0.69
CA HIS A 50 0.20 -4.77 1.45
C HIS A 50 1.64 -4.88 1.94
N GLY A 51 1.81 -5.36 3.17
CA GLY A 51 3.06 -5.26 3.94
C GLY A 51 3.05 -4.13 4.96
N GLY A 52 2.05 -3.25 4.87
CA GLY A 52 1.87 -2.15 5.80
C GLY A 52 2.91 -1.04 5.62
N PRO A 53 2.68 0.10 6.27
CA PRO A 53 3.52 1.28 6.15
C PRO A 53 4.80 1.23 6.99
N GLY A 54 5.63 2.27 6.84
CA GLY A 54 6.75 2.56 7.73
C GLY A 54 8.06 1.91 7.27
N ILE A 55 8.91 1.56 8.24
CA ILE A 55 10.29 1.06 8.02
C ILE A 55 10.30 -0.45 7.68
N THR A 56 9.17 -1.04 7.31
CA THR A 56 9.12 -2.45 6.90
C THR A 56 9.73 -2.66 5.52
N PHE A 57 9.67 -1.64 4.65
CA PHE A 57 10.07 -1.68 3.23
C PHE A 57 9.34 -2.73 2.37
N ILE A 58 8.37 -3.46 2.93
CA ILE A 58 7.67 -4.56 2.25
C ILE A 58 6.89 -4.08 1.02
N PRO A 59 6.14 -2.95 1.05
CA PRO A 59 5.46 -2.44 -0.14
C PRO A 59 6.39 -2.21 -1.33
N GLY A 60 7.54 -1.57 -1.09
CA GLY A 60 8.54 -1.31 -2.13
C GLY A 60 9.19 -2.59 -2.64
N TYR A 61 9.54 -3.51 -1.73
CA TYR A 61 10.06 -4.83 -2.08
C TYR A 61 9.10 -5.60 -3.00
N ASN A 62 7.82 -5.68 -2.63
CA ASN A 62 6.80 -6.37 -3.43
C ASN A 62 6.61 -5.73 -4.81
N ALA A 63 6.61 -4.39 -4.89
CA ALA A 63 6.51 -3.68 -6.15
C ALA A 63 7.70 -3.95 -7.07
N GLY A 64 8.91 -3.97 -6.52
CA GLY A 64 10.14 -4.29 -7.26
C GLY A 64 10.12 -5.71 -7.81
N TYR A 65 9.77 -6.71 -7.00
CA TYR A 65 9.66 -8.10 -7.46
C TYR A 65 8.57 -8.26 -8.54
N GLN A 66 7.41 -7.62 -8.37
CA GLN A 66 6.38 -7.66 -9.40
C GLN A 66 6.85 -7.04 -10.72
N ALA A 67 7.67 -5.98 -10.66
CA ALA A 67 8.25 -5.39 -11.86
C ALA A 67 9.22 -6.35 -12.56
N LEU A 68 10.04 -7.08 -11.81
CA LEU A 68 10.91 -8.12 -12.36
C LEU A 68 10.11 -9.29 -12.95
N ASP A 69 9.08 -9.75 -12.25
CA ASP A 69 8.22 -10.86 -12.71
C ASP A 69 7.52 -10.53 -14.04
N ASN A 70 7.13 -9.27 -14.25
CA ASN A 70 6.50 -8.84 -15.49
C ASN A 70 7.48 -8.65 -16.66
N LEU A 71 8.79 -8.68 -16.40
CA LEU A 71 9.84 -8.65 -17.43
C LEU A 71 10.26 -10.06 -17.89
N ALA A 72 9.92 -11.10 -17.10
CA ALA A 72 10.21 -12.51 -17.38
C ALA A 72 9.17 -13.12 -18.32
#